data_AF-A0A9P8SM65-F1
#
_entry.id   AF-A0A9P8SM65-F1
#
_cell.length_a   1.000
_cell.length_b   1.000
_cell.length_c   1.000
_cell.angle_alpha   90.00
_cell.angle_beta   90.00
_cell.angle_gamma   90.00
#
_symmetry.space_group_name_H-M   'P 1'
#
loop_
_entity.id
_entity.type
_entity.pdbx_description
1 polymer ?
#
loop_
_entity_poly.entity_id
_entity_poly.type
_entity_poly.pdbx_seq_one_letter_code
_entity_poly.pdbx_strand_id
1 'polypeptide(L)'
;MGLYALGVATRRGWTPVSPPTLVYGHIGAACGFHPRDQHGEQQVYALAQSQADADRGAPARCLAGTSEIALAGMAAGATLDAQDLPLRRVAVSRCYRAEAGARGLDTKGLYRVHEFTKVEMFAWTAPDRPAARAVLDDMLAVQADILAALGLPCRVLAMPAHDLGASATLKVDVEAYFPSRRQLANGGWGEVTSASLCADYQARRLATRTRIPGGPMAFPYTANATALAVPRVLAALLENGWDEETATVAVPECLRPWMDGKHKIGGRKRGTRASAAADEQPSSVP
;
A
#
# COMPACT_ATOMS: atom_id res chain seq x y z
N MET A 1 -13.15 2.49 2.11
CA MET A 1 -12.02 1.53 2.00
C MET A 1 -10.90 1.79 3.00
N GLY A 2 -10.22 2.95 2.99
CA GLY A 2 -9.12 3.22 3.94
C GLY A 2 -9.54 3.08 5.41
N LEU A 3 -10.66 3.69 5.81
CA LEU A 3 -11.21 3.54 7.15
C LEU A 3 -11.67 2.10 7.47
N TYR A 4 -12.20 1.38 6.48
CA TYR A 4 -12.55 -0.03 6.63
C TYR A 4 -11.33 -0.90 6.98
N ALA A 5 -10.27 -0.79 6.18
CA ALA A 5 -9.01 -1.51 6.41
C ALA A 5 -8.36 -1.14 7.74
N LEU A 6 -8.37 0.15 8.11
CA LEU A 6 -7.95 0.60 9.44
C LEU A 6 -8.78 -0.08 10.55
N GLY A 7 -10.10 -0.17 10.37
CA GLY A 7 -11.01 -0.88 11.28
C GLY A 7 -10.67 -2.37 11.43
N VAL A 8 -10.29 -3.06 10.35
CA VAL A 8 -9.87 -4.47 10.40
C VAL A 8 -8.58 -4.63 11.22
N ALA A 9 -7.56 -3.82 10.93
CA ALA A 9 -6.29 -3.89 11.65
C ALA A 9 -6.46 -3.54 13.15
N THR A 10 -7.22 -2.50 13.47
CA THR A 10 -7.45 -2.07 14.87
C THR A 10 -8.19 -3.12 15.69
N ARG A 11 -9.16 -3.85 15.11
CA ARG A 11 -9.82 -4.99 15.78
C ARG A 11 -8.86 -6.15 16.08
N ARG A 12 -7.74 -6.25 15.34
CA ARG A 12 -6.65 -7.21 15.58
C ARG A 12 -5.55 -6.66 16.49
N GLY A 13 -5.77 -5.52 17.16
CA GLY A 13 -4.85 -4.96 18.15
C GLY A 13 -3.76 -4.05 17.58
N TRP A 14 -3.84 -3.65 16.31
CA TRP A 14 -2.92 -2.67 15.73
C TRP A 14 -3.26 -1.25 16.21
N THR A 15 -2.29 -0.53 16.76
CA THR A 15 -2.51 0.84 17.26
C THR A 15 -2.54 1.84 16.11
N PRO A 16 -3.62 2.62 15.93
CA PRO A 16 -3.69 3.61 14.86
C PRO A 16 -2.79 4.81 15.15
N VAL A 17 -2.12 5.32 14.11
CA VAL A 17 -1.26 6.51 14.16
C VAL A 17 -1.54 7.39 12.94
N SER A 18 -1.42 8.71 13.13
CA SER A 18 -1.41 9.70 12.05
C SER A 18 0.02 10.19 11.81
N PRO A 19 0.78 9.58 10.88
CA PRO A 19 2.16 9.98 10.61
C PRO A 19 2.24 11.23 9.72
N PRO A 20 3.32 12.02 9.82
CA PRO A 20 3.61 13.06 8.85
C PRO A 20 3.91 12.46 7.48
N THR A 21 3.52 13.15 6.41
CA THR A 21 3.86 12.79 5.02
C THR A 21 5.17 13.43 4.55
N LEU A 22 5.62 14.48 5.25
CA LEU A 22 6.92 15.11 5.08
C LEU A 22 7.87 14.53 6.12
N VAL A 23 8.95 13.92 5.66
CA VAL A 23 9.95 13.25 6.51
C VAL A 23 11.34 13.78 6.20
N TYR A 24 12.29 13.56 7.10
CA TYR A 24 13.69 13.81 6.80
C TYR A 24 14.22 12.77 5.81
N GLY A 25 15.00 13.22 4.83
CA GLY A 25 15.56 12.36 3.79
C GLY A 25 16.41 11.22 4.35
N HIS A 26 17.13 11.45 5.44
CA HIS A 26 17.94 10.41 6.10
C HIS A 26 17.09 9.32 6.76
N ILE A 27 15.85 9.60 7.19
CA ILE A 27 14.93 8.58 7.72
C ILE A 27 14.43 7.69 6.57
N GLY A 28 14.11 8.30 5.41
CA GLY A 28 13.81 7.55 4.19
C GLY A 28 14.96 6.64 3.77
N ALA A 29 16.19 7.17 3.72
CA ALA A 29 17.38 6.40 3.39
C ALA A 29 17.63 5.26 4.40
N ALA A 30 17.43 5.51 5.70
CA ALA A 30 17.55 4.49 6.74
C ALA A 30 16.56 3.33 6.57
N CYS A 31 15.39 3.60 5.97
CA CYS A 31 14.38 2.60 5.66
C CYS A 31 14.63 1.86 4.34
N GLY A 32 15.69 2.21 3.59
CA GLY A 32 16.01 1.63 2.28
C GLY A 32 15.43 2.39 1.08
N PHE A 33 14.81 3.55 1.30
CA PHE A 33 14.30 4.40 0.21
C PHE A 33 15.39 5.33 -0.27
N HIS A 34 16.01 4.98 -1.40
CA HIS A 34 17.01 5.82 -2.03
C HIS A 34 16.35 6.87 -2.93
N PRO A 35 16.90 8.09 -3.03
CA PRO A 35 16.38 9.11 -3.94
C PRO A 35 16.35 8.63 -5.40
N ARG A 36 17.29 7.76 -5.76
CA ARG A 36 17.42 7.13 -7.07
C ARG A 36 17.47 5.61 -6.92
N ASP A 37 16.86 4.89 -7.87
CA ASP A 37 17.02 3.44 -7.95
C ASP A 37 18.34 3.02 -8.61
N GLN A 38 18.49 1.72 -8.86
CA GLN A 38 19.66 1.12 -9.52
C GLN A 38 19.92 1.63 -10.95
N HIS A 39 18.93 2.25 -11.59
CA HIS A 39 19.03 2.84 -12.92
C HIS A 39 19.22 4.36 -12.86
N GLY A 40 19.36 4.92 -11.66
CA GLY A 40 19.54 6.35 -11.45
C GLY A 40 18.23 7.15 -11.54
N GLU A 41 17.07 6.49 -11.59
CA GLU A 41 15.78 7.12 -11.76
C GLU A 41 15.22 7.61 -10.42
N GLN A 42 14.67 8.83 -10.40
CA GLN A 42 14.20 9.45 -9.18
C GLN A 42 12.93 8.76 -8.67
N GLN A 43 12.99 8.15 -7.49
CA GLN A 43 11.84 7.46 -6.88
C GLN A 43 11.17 8.28 -5.77
N VAL A 44 11.86 9.30 -5.25
CA VAL A 44 11.41 10.14 -4.12
C VAL A 44 11.34 11.61 -4.52
N TYR A 45 10.23 12.28 -4.17
CA TYR A 45 10.12 13.73 -4.28
C TYR A 45 10.91 14.42 -3.16
N ALA A 46 12.04 15.03 -3.52
CA ALA A 46 12.80 15.90 -2.62
C ALA A 46 12.12 17.27 -2.52
N LEU A 47 12.12 17.85 -1.32
CA LEU A 47 11.63 19.21 -1.11
C LEU A 47 12.79 20.20 -1.22
N ALA A 48 12.52 21.33 -1.86
CA ALA A 48 13.49 22.41 -1.97
C ALA A 48 13.94 22.86 -0.58
N GLN A 49 15.25 23.06 -0.44
CA GLN A 49 15.89 23.55 0.77
C GLN A 49 16.61 24.86 0.43
N SER A 50 16.49 25.85 1.31
CA SER A 50 17.22 27.11 1.15
C SER A 50 18.72 26.89 1.39
N GLN A 51 19.58 27.66 0.71
CA GLN A 51 21.03 27.60 0.94
C GLN A 51 21.36 27.88 2.41
N ALA A 52 20.70 28.86 3.02
CA ALA A 52 20.88 29.17 4.44
C ALA A 52 20.53 28.01 5.38
N ASP A 53 19.51 27.19 5.06
CA ASP A 53 19.20 25.98 5.83
C ASP A 53 20.26 24.90 5.62
N ALA A 54 20.74 24.73 4.38
CA ALA A 54 21.80 23.78 4.07
C ALA A 54 23.11 24.14 4.78
N ASP A 55 23.50 25.41 4.77
CA ASP A 55 24.71 25.93 5.41
C ASP A 55 24.67 25.76 6.95
N ARG A 56 23.48 25.81 7.53
CA ARG A 56 23.25 25.54 8.97
C ARG A 56 23.20 24.04 9.31
N GLY A 57 23.37 23.16 8.32
CA GLY A 57 23.29 21.72 8.52
C GLY A 57 21.87 21.20 8.79
N ALA A 58 20.84 21.96 8.41
CA ALA A 58 19.47 21.48 8.56
C ALA A 58 19.24 20.24 7.67
N PRO A 59 18.60 19.19 8.17
CA PRO A 59 18.38 17.97 7.39
C PRO A 59 17.41 18.22 6.22
N ALA A 60 17.81 17.75 5.04
CA ALA A 60 16.95 17.75 3.87
C ALA A 60 15.64 16.96 4.11
N ARG A 61 14.58 17.36 3.43
CA ARG A 61 13.23 16.79 3.59
C ARG A 61 12.72 16.20 2.27
N CYS A 62 11.85 15.21 2.37
CA CYS A 62 11.19 14.60 1.22
C CYS A 62 9.75 14.23 1.56
N LEU A 63 8.95 14.00 0.52
CA LEU A 63 7.63 13.38 0.67
C LEU A 63 7.79 11.86 0.79
N ALA A 64 7.09 11.28 1.76
CA ALA A 64 7.17 9.86 2.03
C ALA A 64 6.43 9.03 0.95
N GLY A 65 7.13 8.06 0.37
CA GLY A 65 6.55 7.08 -0.57
C GLY A 65 5.67 6.00 0.08
N THR A 66 5.65 5.99 1.42
CA THR A 66 4.86 5.11 2.29
C THR A 66 4.93 5.65 3.73
N SER A 67 3.87 5.47 4.53
CA SER A 67 3.92 5.77 5.97
C SER A 67 4.89 4.87 6.74
N GLU A 68 5.36 3.75 6.17
CA GLU A 68 6.43 2.92 6.74
C GLU A 68 7.63 3.78 7.20
N ILE A 69 8.05 4.75 6.37
CA ILE A 69 9.20 5.61 6.67
C ILE A 69 8.97 6.40 7.96
N ALA A 70 7.79 7.01 8.07
CA ALA A 70 7.42 7.81 9.23
C ALA A 70 7.19 6.93 10.47
N LEU A 71 6.56 5.75 10.30
CA LEU A 71 6.31 4.79 11.37
C LEU A 71 7.64 4.25 11.93
N ALA A 72 8.55 3.78 11.07
CA ALA A 72 9.89 3.35 11.48
C ALA A 72 10.63 4.47 12.23
N GLY A 73 10.53 5.72 11.74
CA GLY A 73 11.12 6.89 12.36
C GLY A 73 10.61 7.22 13.77
N MET A 74 9.44 6.72 14.19
CA MET A 74 8.89 6.96 15.53
C MET A 74 9.79 6.43 16.65
N ALA A 75 10.59 5.41 16.37
CA ALA A 75 11.52 4.80 17.34
C ALA A 75 12.99 5.10 17.01
N ALA A 76 13.27 6.11 16.17
CA ALA A 76 14.64 6.49 15.83
C ALA A 76 15.40 6.97 17.08
N GLY A 77 16.57 6.38 17.34
CA GLY A 77 17.39 6.65 18.52
C GLY A 77 16.82 6.15 19.85
N ALA A 78 15.63 5.52 19.84
CA ALA A 78 14.97 5.05 21.06
C ALA A 78 15.46 3.66 21.48
N THR A 79 15.32 3.35 22.77
CA THR A 79 15.39 1.98 23.28
C THR A 79 14.00 1.52 23.68
N LEU A 80 13.47 0.51 22.98
CA LEU A 80 12.18 -0.10 23.24
C LEU A 80 12.30 -1.14 24.36
N ASP A 81 11.34 -1.17 25.28
CA ASP A 81 11.22 -2.25 26.26
C ASP A 81 10.87 -3.55 25.55
N ALA A 82 11.48 -4.66 25.95
CA ALA A 82 11.15 -5.97 25.38
C ALA A 82 9.73 -6.41 25.75
N GLN A 83 9.17 -5.93 26.86
CA GLN A 83 7.80 -6.23 27.27
C GLN A 83 6.76 -5.56 26.34
N ASP A 84 7.14 -4.47 25.66
CA ASP A 84 6.29 -3.76 24.70
C ASP A 84 6.31 -4.39 23.30
N LEU A 85 7.16 -5.41 23.07
CA LEU A 85 7.29 -6.08 21.78
C LEU A 85 6.33 -7.29 21.68
N PRO A 86 5.69 -7.51 20.52
CA PRO A 86 5.78 -6.70 19.32
C PRO A 86 4.97 -5.40 19.38
N LEU A 87 5.61 -4.29 19.04
CA LEU A 87 4.99 -2.97 19.00
C LEU A 87 4.36 -2.77 17.61
N ARG A 88 3.03 -2.77 17.54
CA ARG A 88 2.27 -2.73 16.27
C ARG A 88 1.65 -1.35 16.01
N ARG A 89 1.82 -0.83 14.80
CA ARG A 89 1.27 0.46 14.34
C ARG A 89 0.58 0.33 13.00
N VAL A 90 -0.56 1.00 12.85
CA VAL A 90 -1.27 1.11 11.56
C VAL A 90 -1.57 2.56 11.24
N ALA A 91 -1.41 2.96 9.98
CA ALA A 91 -1.64 4.33 9.54
C ALA A 91 -2.36 4.38 8.20
N VAL A 92 -3.29 5.32 8.06
CA VAL A 92 -3.82 5.73 6.76
C VAL A 92 -3.08 7.01 6.36
N SER A 93 -2.36 7.00 5.25
CA SER A 93 -1.60 8.17 4.81
C SER A 93 -1.65 8.37 3.29
N ARG A 94 -1.37 9.61 2.87
CA ARG A 94 -0.96 9.90 1.49
C ARG A 94 0.47 9.43 1.28
N CYS A 95 0.73 8.87 0.10
CA CYS A 95 2.01 8.34 -0.33
C CYS A 95 2.38 9.01 -1.65
N TYR A 96 3.65 9.40 -1.79
CA TYR A 96 4.14 10.18 -2.92
C TYR A 96 5.30 9.44 -3.60
N ARG A 97 5.12 9.04 -4.85
CA ARG A 97 6.15 8.34 -5.63
C ARG A 97 6.39 9.07 -6.94
N ALA A 98 7.65 9.30 -7.26
CA ALA A 98 8.00 10.00 -8.49
C ALA A 98 7.73 9.15 -9.74
N GLU A 99 7.64 7.82 -9.58
CA GLU A 99 7.32 6.86 -10.65
C GLU A 99 8.20 7.07 -11.92
N ALA A 100 9.43 7.54 -11.72
CA ALA A 100 10.39 7.68 -12.81
C ALA A 100 10.69 6.27 -13.38
N GLY A 101 10.83 6.21 -14.71
CA GLY A 101 11.01 4.96 -15.45
C GLY A 101 9.74 4.23 -15.84
N ALA A 102 8.60 4.58 -15.24
CA ALA A 102 7.33 3.96 -15.61
C ALA A 102 6.81 4.57 -16.92
N ARG A 103 7.12 3.94 -18.06
CA ARG A 103 6.49 4.21 -19.36
C ARG A 103 5.81 2.94 -19.86
N GLY A 104 4.55 3.04 -20.27
CA GLY A 104 3.86 1.93 -20.94
C GLY A 104 2.43 1.71 -20.48
N LEU A 105 1.89 0.54 -20.82
CA LEU A 105 0.49 0.15 -20.53
C LEU A 105 0.20 0.09 -19.03
N ASP A 106 1.21 -0.16 -18.19
CA ASP A 106 1.06 -0.26 -16.74
C ASP A 106 0.73 1.07 -16.05
N THR A 107 0.94 2.21 -16.71
CA THR A 107 0.70 3.55 -16.16
C THR A 107 -0.70 4.11 -16.44
N LYS A 108 -1.54 3.41 -17.22
CA LYS A 108 -2.92 3.87 -17.47
C LYS A 108 -3.82 3.64 -16.26
N GLY A 109 -4.62 4.65 -15.93
CA GLY A 109 -5.66 4.58 -14.89
C GLY A 109 -5.11 4.75 -13.47
N LEU A 110 -5.77 4.11 -12.50
CA LEU A 110 -5.50 4.27 -11.06
C LEU A 110 -4.38 3.36 -10.51
N TYR A 111 -3.76 2.55 -11.37
CA TYR A 111 -2.86 1.48 -10.90
C TYR A 111 -1.48 1.99 -10.47
N ARG A 112 -0.94 2.97 -11.20
CA ARG A 112 0.35 3.61 -10.92
C ARG A 112 0.20 5.11 -11.06
N VAL A 113 0.21 5.81 -9.92
CA VAL A 113 -0.03 7.26 -9.81
C VAL A 113 0.96 7.88 -8.83
N HIS A 114 1.24 9.17 -8.98
CA HIS A 114 2.20 9.87 -8.15
C HIS A 114 1.75 10.06 -6.70
N GLU A 115 0.44 10.16 -6.47
CA GLU A 115 -0.12 10.41 -5.15
C GLU A 115 -1.29 9.46 -4.86
N PHE A 116 -1.14 8.63 -3.84
CA PHE A 116 -2.16 7.63 -3.50
C PHE A 116 -2.31 7.45 -1.99
N THR A 117 -3.47 6.92 -1.57
CA THR A 117 -3.74 6.63 -0.17
C THR A 117 -3.42 5.17 0.09
N LYS A 118 -2.72 4.90 1.19
CA LYS A 118 -2.38 3.55 1.63
C LYS A 118 -2.77 3.38 3.09
N VAL A 119 -3.15 2.16 3.45
CA VAL A 119 -3.20 1.72 4.85
C VAL A 119 -1.98 0.85 5.10
N GLU A 120 -1.10 1.30 5.98
CA GLU A 120 0.17 0.65 6.26
C GLU A 120 0.21 0.11 7.69
N MET A 121 0.71 -1.11 7.84
CA MET A 121 1.05 -1.74 9.09
C MET A 121 2.58 -1.74 9.26
N PHE A 122 3.07 -1.41 10.44
CA PHE A 122 4.48 -1.45 10.80
C PHE A 122 4.64 -2.02 12.20
N ALA A 123 5.63 -2.89 12.39
CA ALA A 123 5.91 -3.47 13.69
C ALA A 123 7.39 -3.58 13.98
N TRP A 124 7.73 -3.38 15.26
CA TRP A 124 8.99 -3.83 15.85
C TRP A 124 8.73 -5.11 16.61
N THR A 125 9.59 -6.11 16.47
CA THR A 125 9.46 -7.42 17.12
C THR A 125 10.70 -7.73 17.93
N ALA A 126 10.60 -8.75 18.79
CA ALA A 126 11.78 -9.37 19.38
C ALA A 126 12.78 -9.78 18.27
N PRO A 127 14.10 -9.73 18.53
CA PRO A 127 15.15 -9.95 17.54
C PRO A 127 15.35 -11.44 17.21
N ASP A 128 14.26 -12.15 16.97
CA ASP A 128 14.25 -13.57 16.63
C ASP A 128 13.29 -13.86 15.47
N ARG A 129 13.62 -14.91 14.71
CA ARG A 129 12.87 -15.28 13.50
C ARG A 129 11.44 -15.75 13.81
N PRO A 130 11.17 -16.58 14.83
CA PRO A 130 9.81 -16.97 15.19
C PRO A 130 8.88 -15.79 15.49
N ALA A 131 9.32 -14.83 16.33
CA ALA A 131 8.52 -13.66 16.68
C ALA A 131 8.25 -12.76 15.47
N ALA A 132 9.27 -12.52 14.65
CA ALA A 132 9.12 -11.77 13.40
C ALA A 132 8.14 -12.46 12.44
N ARG A 133 8.25 -13.79 12.29
CA ARG A 133 7.36 -14.57 11.43
C ARG A 133 5.91 -14.53 11.90
N ALA A 134 5.66 -14.63 13.20
CA ALA A 134 4.32 -14.53 13.75
C ALA A 134 3.66 -13.17 13.45
N VAL A 135 4.43 -12.07 13.44
CA VAL A 135 3.92 -10.75 13.06
C VAL A 135 3.66 -10.66 11.56
N LEU A 136 4.52 -11.23 10.71
CA LEU A 136 4.25 -11.32 9.26
C LEU A 136 2.96 -12.10 8.99
N ASP A 137 2.76 -13.25 9.64
CA ASP A 137 1.58 -14.08 9.45
C ASP A 137 0.30 -13.34 9.89
N ASP A 138 0.36 -12.54 10.96
CA ASP A 138 -0.77 -11.66 11.35
C ASP A 138 -1.03 -10.54 10.31
N MET A 139 0.02 -9.92 9.77
CA MET A 139 -0.12 -8.93 8.69
C MET A 139 -0.78 -9.55 7.44
N LEU A 140 -0.37 -10.76 7.06
CA LEU A 140 -0.97 -11.50 5.95
C LEU A 140 -2.43 -11.86 6.23
N ALA A 141 -2.76 -12.22 7.47
CA ALA A 141 -4.15 -12.48 7.86
C ALA A 141 -5.03 -11.23 7.79
N VAL A 142 -4.51 -10.05 8.18
CA VAL A 142 -5.21 -8.77 7.98
C VAL A 142 -5.49 -8.52 6.49
N GLN A 143 -4.49 -8.72 5.62
CA GLN A 143 -4.65 -8.54 4.18
C GLN A 143 -5.68 -9.52 3.60
N ALA A 144 -5.61 -10.79 3.99
CA ALA A 144 -6.53 -11.83 3.56
C ALA A 144 -7.98 -11.52 3.97
N ASP A 145 -8.21 -11.12 5.23
CA ASP A 145 -9.54 -10.71 5.72
C ASP A 145 -10.11 -9.55 4.90
N ILE A 146 -9.28 -8.53 4.63
CA ILE A 146 -9.68 -7.34 3.88
C ILE A 146 -10.07 -7.74 2.45
N LEU A 147 -9.21 -8.46 1.74
CA LEU A 147 -9.41 -8.81 0.33
C LEU A 147 -10.54 -9.82 0.14
N ALA A 148 -10.67 -10.80 1.03
CA ALA A 148 -11.77 -11.77 1.02
C ALA A 148 -13.12 -11.09 1.25
N ALA A 149 -13.22 -10.19 2.22
CA ALA A 149 -14.45 -9.44 2.48
C ALA A 149 -14.83 -8.46 1.35
N LEU A 150 -13.85 -8.05 0.54
CA LEU A 150 -14.07 -7.27 -0.67
C LEU A 150 -14.51 -8.12 -1.88
N GLY A 151 -14.42 -9.45 -1.78
CA GLY A 151 -14.81 -10.37 -2.85
C GLY A 151 -13.85 -10.38 -4.05
N LEU A 152 -12.58 -10.03 -3.84
CA LEU A 152 -11.60 -9.96 -4.92
C LEU A 152 -10.91 -11.31 -5.16
N PRO A 153 -10.78 -11.77 -6.42
CA PRO A 153 -9.94 -12.92 -6.75
C PRO A 153 -8.48 -12.56 -6.50
N CYS A 154 -7.83 -13.28 -5.59
CA CYS A 154 -6.46 -13.01 -5.19
C CYS A 154 -5.55 -14.24 -5.26
N ARG A 155 -4.25 -14.01 -5.49
CA ARG A 155 -3.19 -15.01 -5.31
C ARG A 155 -2.08 -14.45 -4.42
N VAL A 156 -1.41 -15.34 -3.68
CA VAL A 156 -0.31 -14.99 -2.77
C VAL A 156 0.99 -15.50 -3.37
N LEU A 157 2.01 -14.63 -3.40
CA LEU A 157 3.31 -14.91 -4.00
C LEU A 157 4.42 -14.62 -2.98
N ALA A 158 5.30 -15.59 -2.77
CA ALA A 158 6.58 -15.32 -2.13
C ALA A 158 7.56 -14.79 -3.20
N MET A 159 8.12 -13.61 -2.96
CA MET A 159 8.89 -12.91 -3.99
C MET A 159 10.32 -13.45 -4.08
N PRO A 160 10.88 -13.56 -5.31
CA PRO A 160 12.26 -14.00 -5.50
C PRO A 160 13.24 -12.95 -4.99
N ALA A 161 14.46 -13.37 -4.66
CA ALA A 161 15.48 -12.52 -4.05
C ALA A 161 15.79 -11.23 -4.86
N HIS A 162 15.71 -11.28 -6.19
CA HIS A 162 15.98 -10.12 -7.05
C HIS A 162 14.86 -9.08 -7.09
N ASP A 163 13.67 -9.40 -6.54
CA ASP A 163 12.53 -8.49 -6.43
C ASP A 163 12.33 -7.97 -4.98
N LEU A 164 13.28 -8.25 -4.10
CA LEU A 164 13.27 -7.72 -2.74
C LEU A 164 13.75 -6.27 -2.73
N GLY A 165 13.03 -5.42 -1.98
CA GLY A 165 13.52 -4.09 -1.65
C GLY A 165 14.76 -4.16 -0.75
N ALA A 166 15.55 -3.08 -0.71
CA ALA A 166 16.84 -3.05 -0.03
C ALA A 166 16.82 -3.46 1.45
N SER A 167 15.71 -3.26 2.15
CA SER A 167 15.52 -3.62 3.55
C SER A 167 15.01 -5.06 3.76
N ALA A 168 14.39 -5.68 2.76
CA ALA A 168 13.63 -6.90 2.93
C ALA A 168 14.50 -8.16 2.87
N THR A 169 14.26 -9.07 3.81
CA THR A 169 14.81 -10.43 3.85
C THR A 169 13.79 -11.49 3.40
N LEU A 170 12.51 -11.15 3.46
CA LEU A 170 11.38 -11.91 2.93
C LEU A 170 10.32 -10.90 2.51
N LYS A 171 9.67 -11.11 1.37
CA LYS A 171 8.55 -10.32 0.87
C LYS A 171 7.47 -11.26 0.32
N VAL A 172 6.22 -10.97 0.67
CA VAL A 172 5.05 -11.67 0.19
C VAL A 172 4.12 -10.64 -0.44
N ASP A 173 3.78 -10.84 -1.70
CA ASP A 173 2.82 -10.00 -2.42
C ASP A 173 1.48 -10.72 -2.53
N VAL A 174 0.39 -9.96 -2.40
CA VAL A 174 -0.94 -10.44 -2.77
C VAL A 174 -1.40 -9.65 -3.99
N GLU A 175 -1.71 -10.39 -5.03
CA GLU A 175 -2.13 -9.82 -6.30
C GLU A 175 -3.63 -10.06 -6.50
N ALA A 176 -4.34 -9.05 -6.97
CA ALA A 176 -5.72 -9.16 -7.41
C ALA A 176 -5.79 -9.32 -8.94
N TYR A 177 -6.86 -9.93 -9.43
CA TYR A 177 -7.10 -10.06 -10.87
C TYR A 177 -7.71 -8.80 -11.47
N PHE A 178 -7.18 -8.35 -12.61
CA PHE A 178 -7.63 -7.20 -13.39
C PHE A 178 -8.02 -7.66 -14.82
N PRO A 179 -9.32 -7.84 -15.11
CA PRO A 179 -9.81 -8.26 -16.43
C PRO A 179 -9.27 -7.44 -17.60
N SER A 180 -9.10 -6.12 -17.42
CA SER A 180 -8.58 -5.22 -18.47
C SER A 180 -7.12 -5.49 -18.82
N ARG A 181 -6.39 -6.17 -17.94
CA ARG A 181 -4.94 -6.43 -18.04
C ARG A 181 -4.61 -7.87 -18.44
N ARG A 182 -5.60 -8.70 -18.78
CA ARG A 182 -5.39 -10.13 -19.09
C ARG A 182 -4.36 -10.43 -20.18
N GLN A 183 -4.12 -9.49 -21.09
CA GLN A 183 -3.15 -9.62 -22.20
C GLN A 183 -1.70 -9.27 -21.80
N LEU A 184 -1.48 -8.76 -20.59
CA LEU A 184 -0.13 -8.47 -20.09
C LEU A 184 0.58 -9.78 -19.71
N ALA A 185 1.91 -9.75 -19.66
CA ALA A 185 2.74 -10.94 -19.39
C ALA A 185 2.44 -11.60 -18.03
N ASN A 186 1.92 -10.84 -17.06
CA ASN A 186 1.48 -11.33 -15.75
C ASN A 186 0.07 -11.95 -15.75
N GLY A 187 -0.59 -12.06 -16.90
CA GLY A 187 -1.92 -12.66 -17.04
C GLY A 187 -3.05 -11.87 -16.38
N GLY A 188 -2.85 -10.56 -16.14
CA GLY A 188 -3.82 -9.69 -15.48
C GLY A 188 -3.77 -9.68 -13.96
N TRP A 189 -2.79 -10.33 -13.33
CA TRP A 189 -2.59 -10.27 -11.89
C TRP A 189 -1.74 -9.07 -11.49
N GLY A 190 -2.20 -8.27 -10.52
CA GLY A 190 -1.50 -7.08 -10.07
C GLY A 190 -1.46 -6.91 -8.55
N GLU A 191 -0.29 -6.58 -8.01
CA GLU A 191 -0.06 -6.35 -6.57
C GLU A 191 -1.02 -5.30 -6.00
N VAL A 192 -1.80 -5.69 -5.00
CA VAL A 192 -2.67 -4.79 -4.23
C VAL A 192 -2.22 -4.62 -2.78
N THR A 193 -1.48 -5.59 -2.26
CA THR A 193 -0.87 -5.57 -0.93
C THR A 193 0.49 -6.27 -0.97
N SER A 194 1.33 -5.95 0.00
CA SER A 194 2.67 -6.50 0.17
C SER A 194 3.00 -6.56 1.65
N ALA A 195 3.79 -7.55 2.08
CA ALA A 195 4.25 -7.71 3.46
C ALA A 195 5.71 -8.16 3.48
N SER A 196 6.53 -7.52 4.29
CA SER A 196 7.98 -7.72 4.32
C SER A 196 8.51 -7.91 5.73
N LEU A 197 9.49 -8.79 5.87
CA LEU A 197 10.38 -8.86 7.03
C LEU A 197 11.71 -8.21 6.71
N CYS A 198 12.11 -7.25 7.51
CA CYS A 198 13.31 -6.45 7.29
C CYS A 198 14.45 -6.79 8.24
N ALA A 199 14.28 -7.82 9.09
CA ALA A 199 15.19 -8.15 10.18
C ALA A 199 15.59 -6.87 10.94
N ASP A 200 16.87 -6.69 11.27
CA ASP A 200 17.37 -5.51 11.96
C ASP A 200 17.84 -4.37 11.03
N TYR A 201 17.58 -4.46 9.72
CA TYR A 201 18.11 -3.51 8.72
C TYR A 201 17.77 -2.06 9.05
N GLN A 202 16.48 -1.80 9.29
CA GLN A 202 15.95 -0.46 9.55
C GLN A 202 16.33 -0.02 10.97
N ALA A 203 16.18 -0.92 11.95
CA ALA A 203 16.50 -0.65 13.34
C ALA A 203 17.98 -0.24 13.55
N ARG A 204 18.93 -0.90 12.87
CA ARG A 204 20.35 -0.52 12.90
C ARG A 204 20.59 0.89 12.38
N ARG A 205 19.99 1.23 11.23
CA ARG A 205 20.16 2.53 10.58
C ARG A 205 19.47 3.67 11.32
N LEU A 206 18.37 3.36 12.00
CA LEU A 206 17.64 4.30 12.85
C LEU A 206 18.14 4.32 14.29
N ALA A 207 19.15 3.51 14.63
CA ALA A 207 19.63 3.31 15.99
C ALA A 207 18.52 2.94 17.01
N THR A 208 17.45 2.30 16.56
CA THR A 208 16.39 1.76 17.42
C THR A 208 16.91 0.52 18.11
N ARG A 209 16.93 0.51 19.44
CA ARG A 209 17.42 -0.62 20.22
C ARG A 209 16.32 -1.27 21.02
N THR A 210 16.58 -2.47 21.52
CA THR A 210 15.78 -3.15 22.54
C THR A 210 16.72 -3.92 23.47
N ARG A 211 16.22 -4.29 24.65
CA ARG A 211 16.98 -5.10 25.62
C ARG A 211 16.45 -6.52 25.60
N ILE A 212 17.32 -7.50 25.34
CA ILE A 212 16.93 -8.91 25.52
C ILE A 212 16.77 -9.16 27.03
N PRO A 213 15.67 -9.80 27.50
CA PRO A 213 15.53 -10.15 28.92
C PRO A 213 16.73 -10.96 29.42
N GLY A 214 17.45 -10.43 30.42
CA GLY A 214 18.68 -11.04 30.95
C GLY A 214 19.89 -11.00 30.01
N GLY A 215 19.81 -10.27 28.88
CA GLY A 215 20.82 -10.25 27.83
C GLY A 215 21.31 -8.84 27.46
N PRO A 216 22.19 -8.74 26.44
CA PRO A 216 22.73 -7.48 25.97
C PRO A 216 21.68 -6.64 25.23
N MET A 217 22.05 -5.39 24.94
CA MET A 217 21.32 -4.56 23.99
C MET A 217 21.36 -5.19 22.60
N ALA A 218 20.22 -5.19 21.92
CA ALA A 218 20.04 -5.70 20.57
C ALA A 218 19.26 -4.70 19.71
N PHE A 219 19.09 -5.03 18.44
CA PHE A 219 18.23 -4.29 17.50
C PHE A 219 16.96 -5.10 17.27
N PRO A 220 15.77 -4.56 17.53
CA PRO A 220 14.53 -5.27 17.23
C PRO A 220 14.45 -5.57 15.74
N TYR A 221 13.74 -6.64 15.39
CA TYR A 221 13.40 -6.88 13.99
C TYR A 221 12.23 -6.00 13.58
N THR A 222 12.15 -5.68 12.30
CA THR A 222 11.11 -4.82 11.73
C THR A 222 10.33 -5.58 10.68
N ALA A 223 9.03 -5.33 10.65
CA ALA A 223 8.11 -5.85 9.64
C ALA A 223 7.19 -4.72 9.19
N ASN A 224 6.86 -4.69 7.90
CA ASN A 224 5.95 -3.71 7.31
C ASN A 224 5.02 -4.38 6.32
N ALA A 225 3.79 -3.88 6.20
CA ALA A 225 2.84 -4.40 5.26
C ALA A 225 1.83 -3.35 4.79
N THR A 226 1.59 -3.33 3.49
CA THR A 226 0.45 -2.62 2.90
C THR A 226 -0.80 -3.42 3.26
N ALA A 227 -1.62 -2.96 4.21
CA ALA A 227 -2.92 -3.59 4.47
C ALA A 227 -3.86 -3.41 3.27
N LEU A 228 -3.76 -2.25 2.60
CA LEU A 228 -4.53 -1.94 1.39
C LEU A 228 -3.91 -0.74 0.62
N ALA A 229 -3.62 -0.91 -0.67
CA ALA A 229 -3.36 0.21 -1.59
C ALA A 229 -4.69 0.69 -2.21
N VAL A 230 -5.20 1.85 -1.77
CA VAL A 230 -6.58 2.28 -2.08
C VAL A 230 -6.85 2.37 -3.59
N PRO A 231 -6.01 3.02 -4.43
CA PRO A 231 -6.33 3.14 -5.86
C PRO A 231 -6.29 1.82 -6.62
N ARG A 232 -5.34 0.94 -6.30
CA ARG A 232 -5.23 -0.38 -6.96
C ARG A 232 -6.42 -1.26 -6.61
N VAL A 233 -6.83 -1.27 -5.34
CA VAL A 233 -8.01 -2.04 -4.90
C VAL A 233 -9.30 -1.42 -5.41
N LEU A 234 -9.40 -0.09 -5.48
CA LEU A 234 -10.52 0.57 -6.15
C LEU A 234 -10.62 0.12 -7.61
N ALA A 235 -9.51 0.13 -8.35
CA ALA A 235 -9.49 -0.34 -9.73
C ALA A 235 -9.92 -1.82 -9.84
N ALA A 236 -9.42 -2.70 -8.97
CA ALA A 236 -9.82 -4.10 -8.95
C ALA A 236 -11.32 -4.27 -8.67
N LEU A 237 -11.89 -3.52 -7.72
CA LEU A 237 -13.33 -3.54 -7.42
C LEU A 237 -14.17 -3.03 -8.58
N LEU A 238 -13.73 -1.96 -9.23
CA LEU A 238 -14.44 -1.40 -10.39
C LEU A 238 -14.44 -2.40 -11.55
N GLU A 239 -13.30 -3.02 -11.87
CA GLU A 239 -13.21 -3.96 -12.99
C GLU A 239 -13.95 -5.28 -12.73
N ASN A 240 -13.84 -5.85 -11.52
CA ASN A 240 -14.50 -7.12 -11.20
C ASN A 240 -15.99 -6.94 -10.88
N GLY A 241 -16.42 -5.72 -10.50
CA GLY A 241 -17.79 -5.42 -10.11
C GLY A 241 -18.62 -4.68 -11.16
N TRP A 242 -18.05 -4.38 -12.34
CA TRP A 242 -18.75 -3.65 -13.41
C TRP A 242 -19.83 -4.50 -14.09
N ASP A 243 -21.02 -3.92 -14.19
CA ASP A 243 -22.16 -4.46 -14.93
C ASP A 243 -22.42 -3.57 -16.17
N GLU A 244 -22.19 -4.12 -17.36
CA GLU A 244 -22.37 -3.44 -18.66
C GLU A 244 -23.83 -3.11 -18.99
N GLU A 245 -24.77 -3.94 -18.54
CA GLU A 245 -26.19 -3.75 -18.84
C GLU A 245 -26.71 -2.53 -18.07
N THR A 246 -26.39 -2.48 -16.78
CA THR A 246 -26.87 -1.42 -15.88
C THR A 246 -25.93 -0.21 -15.83
N ALA A 247 -24.70 -0.34 -16.32
CA ALA A 247 -23.60 0.61 -16.18
C ALA A 247 -23.34 0.97 -14.70
N THR A 248 -23.32 -0.04 -13.83
CA THR A 248 -23.13 0.12 -12.39
C THR A 248 -22.00 -0.75 -11.84
N VAL A 249 -21.55 -0.42 -10.63
CA VAL A 249 -20.68 -1.27 -9.80
C VAL A 249 -21.37 -1.54 -8.47
N ALA A 250 -21.49 -2.81 -8.09
CA ALA A 250 -22.00 -3.18 -6.78
C ALA A 250 -21.00 -2.78 -5.67
N VAL A 251 -21.51 -2.21 -4.58
CA VAL A 251 -20.67 -1.90 -3.39
C VAL A 251 -20.58 -3.15 -2.52
N PRO A 252 -19.36 -3.68 -2.26
CA PRO A 252 -19.16 -4.79 -1.33
C PRO A 252 -19.80 -4.54 0.03
N GLU A 253 -20.37 -5.57 0.64
CA GLU A 253 -21.16 -5.43 1.87
C GLU A 253 -20.38 -4.78 3.01
N CYS A 254 -19.10 -5.16 3.15
CA CYS A 254 -18.20 -4.61 4.15
C CYS A 254 -17.94 -3.10 4.00
N LEU A 255 -18.18 -2.53 2.81
CA LEU A 255 -18.00 -1.11 2.51
C LEU A 255 -19.28 -0.28 2.69
N ARG A 256 -20.48 -0.89 2.67
CA ARG A 256 -21.76 -0.17 2.75
C ARG A 256 -21.90 0.70 4.00
N PRO A 257 -21.48 0.28 5.21
CA PRO A 257 -21.51 1.14 6.40
C PRO A 257 -20.63 2.39 6.29
N TRP A 258 -19.63 2.37 5.40
CA TRP A 258 -18.71 3.48 5.16
C TRP A 258 -19.12 4.37 3.98
N MET A 259 -20.28 4.08 3.38
CA MET A 259 -20.80 4.74 2.19
C MET A 259 -22.30 5.08 2.35
N ASP A 260 -22.73 5.40 3.57
CA ASP A 260 -24.12 5.76 3.91
C ASP A 260 -25.15 4.72 3.45
N GLY A 261 -24.79 3.43 3.52
CA GLY A 261 -25.66 2.32 3.08
C GLY A 261 -25.80 2.16 1.57
N LYS A 262 -25.03 2.90 0.75
CA LYS A 262 -25.05 2.73 -0.71
C LYS A 262 -24.66 1.31 -1.09
N HIS A 263 -25.50 0.67 -1.91
CA HIS A 263 -25.31 -0.69 -2.43
C HIS A 263 -24.76 -0.72 -3.86
N LYS A 264 -24.76 0.41 -4.58
CA LYS A 264 -24.22 0.52 -5.94
C LYS A 264 -23.70 1.92 -6.27
N ILE A 265 -22.80 2.01 -7.25
CA ILE A 265 -22.26 3.24 -7.83
C ILE A 265 -22.56 3.24 -9.33
N GLY A 266 -22.86 4.39 -9.93
CA GLY A 266 -23.14 4.52 -11.36
C GLY A 266 -24.63 4.40 -11.73
N GLY A 267 -24.89 4.00 -12.97
CA GLY A 267 -26.22 3.89 -13.57
C GLY A 267 -26.40 4.80 -14.77
N ARG A 268 -27.17 4.35 -15.77
CA ARG A 268 -27.54 5.20 -16.91
C ARG A 268 -28.37 6.38 -16.40
N LYS A 269 -27.94 7.62 -16.71
CA LYS A 269 -28.77 8.80 -16.47
C LYS A 269 -30.10 8.61 -17.20
N ARG A 270 -31.23 8.74 -16.49
CA ARG A 270 -32.57 8.83 -17.10
C ARG A 270 -32.56 10.02 -18.07
N GLY A 271 -32.38 9.78 -19.37
CA GLY A 271 -32.36 10.87 -20.36
C GLY A 271 -31.83 10.50 -21.75
N THR A 272 -30.92 9.55 -21.89
CA THR A 272 -30.49 9.08 -23.23
C THR A 272 -31.35 7.90 -23.65
N ARG A 273 -32.55 8.21 -24.19
CA ARG A 273 -33.33 7.25 -24.97
C ARG A 273 -32.44 6.72 -26.09
N ALA A 274 -32.35 5.39 -26.15
CA ALA A 274 -31.92 4.69 -27.34
C ALA A 274 -32.79 5.15 -28.52
N SER A 275 -32.17 5.64 -29.59
CA SER A 275 -32.78 5.66 -30.91
C SER A 275 -32.85 4.22 -31.40
N ALA A 276 -33.87 3.50 -30.97
CA ALA A 276 -34.23 2.20 -31.52
C ALA A 276 -35.39 2.40 -32.51
N ALA A 277 -35.11 2.04 -33.75
CA ALA A 277 -36.02 1.64 -34.82
C ALA A 277 -37.11 2.64 -35.28
N ALA A 278 -36.91 3.15 -36.50
CA ALA A 278 -38.02 3.26 -37.44
C ALA A 278 -37.64 2.40 -38.65
N ASP A 279 -38.40 1.32 -38.86
CA ASP A 279 -38.45 0.54 -40.09
C ASP A 279 -38.68 1.47 -41.29
N GLU A 280 -37.77 1.48 -42.26
CA GLU A 280 -38.11 1.89 -43.63
C GLU A 280 -38.51 0.64 -44.41
N GLN A 281 -39.82 0.44 -44.56
CA GLN A 281 -40.38 -0.42 -45.59
C GLN A 281 -40.09 0.15 -46.99
N PRO A 282 -39.95 -0.71 -48.02
CA PRO A 282 -39.60 -0.28 -49.37
C PRO A 282 -40.79 0.42 -50.05
N SER A 283 -40.57 1.66 -50.51
CA SER A 283 -41.49 2.40 -51.37
C SER A 283 -41.55 1.76 -52.76
N SER A 284 -42.64 1.04 -53.04
CA SER A 284 -43.07 0.64 -54.37
C SER A 284 -44.10 1.64 -54.93
N VAL A 285 -43.81 2.34 -56.03
CA VAL A 285 -44.81 2.86 -57.00
C VAL A 285 -44.09 3.34 -58.28
N PRO A 286 -44.76 3.45 -59.44
CA PRO A 286 -45.52 2.45 -60.21
C PRO A 286 -44.80 2.02 -61.51
#